data_AF-A0A7W7C3P6-F1
#
_entry.id   AF-A0A7W7C3P6-F1
#
_cell.length_a   1.000
_cell.length_b   1.000
_cell.length_c   1.000
_cell.angle_alpha   90.00
_cell.angle_beta   90.00
_cell.angle_gamma   90.00
#
_symmetry.space_group_name_H-M   'P 1'
#
loop_
_entity.id
_entity.type
_entity.pdbx_description
1 polymer ?
#
loop_
_entity_poly.entity_id
_entity_poly.type
_entity_poly.pdbx_seq_one_letter_code
_entity_poly.pdbx_strand_id
1 'polypeptide(L)'
;MMSVEDSVLATKIEPRGTAAVLRVDGLLDSSSYPQLRDVLLHAVDPAPHALVVDLSRLTAHTPAPLSVFAVVRLSVARWPGVPLLLAEPGPELRAVMERSTVLEFVPVFPTVDAALASVLDAPPRERVRLRVPVHRVSPRWIAEVIGEVCRNWGVPQIEGPATTVAEQLIFEALAGDASWGDGLLLRVELCDGLLTVAVRVDDPFLPQLGGGFDRGRELAAVAHTWGYTPTGDGRRVAWATIRTSSG
;
A
#
# COMPACT_ATOMS: atom_id res chain seq x y z
N MET A 1 4.66 -24.89 34.14
CA MET A 1 5.73 -23.90 33.94
C MET A 1 6.42 -24.25 32.62
N MET A 2 5.84 -23.79 31.52
CA MET A 2 6.41 -23.94 30.18
C MET A 2 7.26 -22.70 29.93
N SER A 3 8.55 -22.89 29.69
CA SER A 3 9.46 -21.82 29.28
C SER A 3 8.94 -21.22 27.99
N VAL A 4 8.64 -19.92 28.03
CA VAL A 4 8.49 -19.09 26.85
C VAL A 4 9.91 -18.90 26.34
N GLU A 5 10.37 -19.77 25.44
CA GLU A 5 11.49 -19.43 24.59
C GLU A 5 11.03 -18.22 23.78
N ASP A 6 11.71 -17.09 23.94
CA ASP A 6 11.54 -15.91 23.09
C ASP A 6 11.83 -16.34 21.65
N SER A 7 10.79 -16.78 20.93
CA SER A 7 10.89 -17.16 19.53
C SER A 7 11.03 -15.87 18.70
N VAL A 8 12.25 -15.35 18.66
CA VAL A 8 12.59 -14.19 17.84
C VAL A 8 12.59 -14.63 16.38
N LEU A 9 11.70 -14.06 15.57
CA LEU A 9 11.79 -14.22 14.12
C LEU A 9 13.04 -13.48 13.62
N ALA A 10 13.92 -14.20 12.94
CA ALA A 10 15.02 -13.58 12.23
C ALA A 10 14.51 -13.10 10.86
N THR A 11 14.77 -11.84 10.54
CA THR A 11 14.29 -11.22 9.30
C THR A 11 15.42 -10.52 8.56
N LYS A 12 15.41 -10.60 7.23
CA LYS A 12 16.38 -9.92 6.37
C LYS A 12 15.71 -9.41 5.10
N ILE A 13 15.91 -8.13 4.79
CA ILE A 13 15.38 -7.51 3.56
C ILE A 13 16.52 -7.38 2.55
N GLU A 14 16.28 -7.82 1.32
CA GLU A 14 17.22 -7.70 0.20
C GLU A 14 16.54 -7.05 -1.01
N PRO A 15 17.11 -5.98 -1.60
CA PRO A 15 16.59 -5.42 -2.84
C PRO A 15 16.84 -6.38 -4.02
N ARG A 16 15.85 -6.53 -4.90
CA ARG A 16 15.91 -7.34 -6.12
C ARG A 16 15.32 -6.55 -7.29
N GLY A 17 16.18 -5.82 -8.00
CA GLY A 17 15.74 -4.88 -9.04
C GLY A 17 14.86 -3.79 -8.43
N THR A 18 13.62 -3.67 -8.89
CA THR A 18 12.62 -2.72 -8.36
C THR A 18 11.76 -3.30 -7.23
N ALA A 19 11.87 -4.60 -6.95
CA ALA A 19 11.18 -5.28 -5.86
C ALA A 19 12.10 -5.45 -4.64
N ALA A 20 11.51 -5.85 -3.51
CA ALA A 20 12.23 -6.26 -2.31
C ALA A 20 11.83 -7.69 -1.91
N VAL A 21 12.79 -8.45 -1.40
CA VAL A 21 12.56 -9.78 -0.83
C VAL A 21 12.81 -9.72 0.67
N LEU A 22 11.81 -10.06 1.47
CA LEU A 22 11.91 -10.22 2.91
C LEU A 22 12.02 -11.72 3.22
N ARG A 23 13.18 -12.14 3.69
CA ARG A 23 13.38 -13.48 4.23
C ARG A 23 12.96 -13.53 5.69
N VAL A 24 12.17 -14.55 6.04
CA VAL A 24 11.71 -14.80 7.41
C VAL A 24 12.14 -16.19 7.84
N ASP A 25 12.80 -16.28 8.99
CA ASP A 25 13.35 -17.52 9.56
C ASP A 25 12.89 -17.65 11.02
N GLY A 26 12.24 -18.76 11.35
CA GLY A 26 11.76 -19.07 12.69
C GLY A 26 10.25 -19.37 12.78
N LEU A 27 9.73 -19.41 14.01
CA LEU A 27 8.34 -19.75 14.31
C LEU A 27 7.45 -18.50 14.37
N LEU A 28 6.40 -18.50 13.54
CA LEU A 28 5.32 -17.54 13.57
C LEU A 28 4.19 -18.04 14.49
N ASP A 29 4.00 -17.34 15.60
CA ASP A 29 2.96 -17.57 16.59
C ASP A 29 2.40 -16.23 17.13
N SER A 30 1.61 -16.26 18.20
CA SER A 30 1.06 -15.05 18.81
C SER A 30 2.12 -14.08 19.38
N SER A 31 3.28 -14.60 19.79
CA SER A 31 4.37 -13.81 20.37
C SER A 31 5.19 -13.10 19.29
N SER A 32 5.42 -13.75 18.15
CA SER A 32 6.20 -13.22 17.03
C SER A 32 5.38 -12.47 15.98
N TYR A 33 4.05 -12.58 16.03
CA TYR A 33 3.11 -11.86 15.16
C TYR A 33 3.35 -10.33 15.11
N PRO A 34 3.46 -9.61 16.25
CA PRO A 34 3.66 -8.16 16.22
C PRO A 34 4.97 -7.77 15.56
N GLN A 35 6.04 -8.53 15.86
CA GLN A 35 7.36 -8.33 15.26
C GLN A 35 7.30 -8.46 13.73
N LEU A 36 6.70 -9.53 13.20
CA LEU A 36 6.60 -9.74 11.76
C LEU A 36 5.74 -8.66 11.09
N ARG A 37 4.62 -8.27 11.72
CA ARG A 37 3.77 -7.19 11.23
C ARG A 37 4.57 -5.90 11.06
N ASP A 38 5.33 -5.51 12.07
CA ASP A 38 6.07 -4.25 12.07
C ASP A 38 7.22 -4.28 11.05
N VAL A 39 7.90 -5.42 10.89
CA VAL A 39 8.91 -5.63 9.84
C VAL A 39 8.31 -5.55 8.44
N LEU A 40 7.15 -6.16 8.20
CA LEU A 40 6.46 -6.08 6.91
C LEU A 40 6.04 -4.64 6.58
N LEU A 41 5.50 -3.91 7.55
CA LEU A 41 5.15 -2.49 7.39
C LEU A 41 6.37 -1.63 7.11
N HIS A 42 7.49 -1.90 7.78
CA HIS A 42 8.76 -1.22 7.51
C HIS A 42 9.29 -1.52 6.10
N ALA A 43 9.22 -2.78 5.66
CA ALA A 43 9.71 -3.21 4.35
C ALA A 43 8.94 -2.59 3.17
N VAL A 44 7.65 -2.25 3.36
CA VAL A 44 6.86 -1.58 2.31
C VAL A 44 7.01 -0.06 2.29
N ASP A 45 7.48 0.58 3.36
CA ASP A 45 7.53 2.04 3.48
C ASP A 45 8.35 2.74 2.37
N PRO A 46 9.52 2.22 1.95
CA PRO A 46 10.25 2.72 0.79
C PRO A 46 9.47 2.62 -0.53
N ALA A 47 8.34 1.91 -0.53
CA ALA A 47 7.51 1.58 -1.68
C ALA A 47 8.28 0.89 -2.82
N PRO A 48 8.79 -0.34 -2.61
CA PRO A 48 9.22 -1.16 -3.74
C PRO A 48 8.05 -1.42 -4.71
N HIS A 49 8.34 -1.90 -5.92
CA HIS A 49 7.30 -2.28 -6.87
C HIS A 49 6.47 -3.46 -6.36
N ALA A 50 7.10 -4.37 -5.61
CA ALA A 50 6.49 -5.45 -4.86
C ALA A 50 7.36 -5.85 -3.66
N LEU A 51 6.73 -6.40 -2.62
CA LEU A 51 7.38 -7.08 -1.52
C LEU A 51 7.08 -8.57 -1.61
N VAL A 52 8.11 -9.38 -1.85
CA VAL A 52 8.02 -10.84 -1.82
C VAL A 52 8.51 -11.33 -0.45
N VAL A 53 7.72 -12.12 0.25
CA VAL A 53 8.14 -12.74 1.51
C VAL A 53 8.57 -14.17 1.24
N ASP A 54 9.85 -14.46 1.46
CA ASP A 54 10.42 -15.81 1.41
C ASP A 54 10.07 -16.55 2.70
N LEU A 55 9.24 -17.59 2.56
CA LEU A 55 8.75 -18.44 3.64
C LEU A 55 9.52 -19.76 3.76
N SER A 56 10.62 -19.94 3.03
CA SER A 56 11.39 -21.19 2.97
C SER A 56 11.87 -21.69 4.34
N ARG A 57 11.98 -20.79 5.32
CA ARG A 57 12.39 -21.08 6.70
C ARG A 57 11.39 -20.63 7.77
N LEU A 58 10.19 -20.26 7.34
CA LEU A 58 9.12 -19.92 8.26
C LEU A 58 8.36 -21.18 8.67
N THR A 59 8.13 -21.32 9.97
CA THR A 59 7.25 -22.36 10.53
C THR A 59 6.03 -21.69 11.15
N ALA A 60 4.86 -22.29 11.03
CA ALA A 60 3.67 -21.91 11.79
C ALA A 60 2.87 -23.17 12.12
N HIS A 61 2.47 -23.34 13.37
CA HIS A 61 1.73 -24.55 13.79
C HIS A 61 0.21 -24.38 13.69
N THR A 62 -0.28 -23.14 13.70
CA THR A 62 -1.72 -22.84 13.65
C THR A 62 -2.03 -21.83 12.54
N PRO A 63 -3.26 -21.80 12.02
CA PRO A 63 -3.64 -20.85 10.96
C PRO A 63 -3.69 -19.39 11.42
N ALA A 64 -3.99 -19.13 12.69
CA ALA A 64 -4.32 -17.78 13.17
C ALA A 64 -3.19 -16.75 12.97
N PRO A 65 -1.91 -17.03 13.27
CA PRO A 65 -0.82 -16.08 13.07
C PRO A 65 -0.57 -15.70 11.59
N LEU A 66 -0.94 -16.56 10.64
CA LEU A 66 -0.79 -16.29 9.19
C LEU A 66 -1.66 -15.12 8.70
N SER A 67 -2.67 -14.73 9.48
CA SER A 67 -3.50 -13.55 9.20
C SER A 67 -2.68 -12.26 9.07
N VAL A 68 -1.46 -12.20 9.63
CA VAL A 68 -0.56 -11.04 9.53
C VAL A 68 -0.33 -10.62 8.07
N PHE A 69 -0.18 -11.56 7.15
CA PHE A 69 0.06 -11.25 5.75
C PHE A 69 -1.17 -10.63 5.08
N ALA A 70 -2.37 -11.13 5.39
CA ALA A 70 -3.61 -10.57 4.90
C ALA A 70 -3.85 -9.17 5.48
N VAL A 71 -3.65 -9.01 6.80
CA VAL A 71 -3.77 -7.73 7.50
C VAL A 71 -2.83 -6.70 6.87
N VAL A 72 -1.54 -7.01 6.73
CA VAL A 72 -0.58 -6.09 6.14
C VAL A 72 -0.93 -5.78 4.69
N ARG A 73 -1.23 -6.79 3.86
CA ARG A 73 -1.64 -6.57 2.46
C ARG A 73 -2.79 -5.57 2.36
N LEU A 74 -3.85 -5.77 3.15
CA LEU A 74 -5.02 -4.90 3.13
C LEU A 74 -4.72 -3.49 3.65
N SER A 75 -3.92 -3.38 4.71
CA SER A 75 -3.48 -2.08 5.25
C SER A 75 -2.63 -1.29 4.27
N VAL A 76 -1.81 -1.97 3.45
CA VAL A 76 -0.85 -1.32 2.56
C VAL A 76 -1.36 -1.16 1.13
N ALA A 77 -2.49 -1.79 0.77
CA ALA A 77 -3.05 -1.77 -0.59
C ALA A 77 -3.36 -0.35 -1.09
N ARG A 78 -3.85 0.52 -0.21
CA ARG A 78 -4.12 1.93 -0.56
C ARG A 78 -2.95 2.85 -0.28
N TRP A 79 -2.07 2.49 0.65
CA TRP A 79 -0.82 3.20 0.87
C TRP A 79 0.20 2.32 1.59
N PRO A 80 1.43 2.16 1.10
CA PRO A 80 2.00 2.76 -0.12
C PRO A 80 1.56 2.11 -1.44
N GLY A 81 0.68 1.11 -1.40
CA GLY A 81 0.20 0.34 -2.55
C GLY A 81 1.14 -0.78 -2.96
N VAL A 82 2.03 -1.22 -2.08
CA VAL A 82 2.99 -2.27 -2.44
C VAL A 82 2.25 -3.63 -2.47
N PRO A 83 2.26 -4.36 -3.59
CA PRO A 83 1.77 -5.73 -3.64
C PRO A 83 2.62 -6.59 -2.71
N LEU A 84 1.96 -7.34 -1.84
CA LEU A 84 2.58 -8.33 -0.99
C LEU A 84 2.35 -9.71 -1.62
N LEU A 85 3.43 -10.47 -1.82
CA LEU A 85 3.42 -11.82 -2.39
C LEU A 85 4.15 -12.75 -1.43
N LEU A 86 3.71 -14.00 -1.32
CA LEU A 86 4.36 -15.02 -0.50
C LEU A 86 5.06 -16.04 -1.42
N ALA A 87 6.21 -16.53 -1.03
CA ALA A 87 6.98 -17.48 -1.83
C ALA A 87 7.58 -18.60 -0.97
N GLU A 88 7.80 -19.75 -1.58
CA GLU A 88 8.48 -20.92 -0.99
C GLU A 88 7.87 -21.44 0.33
N PRO A 89 6.52 -21.58 0.47
CA PRO A 89 5.99 -22.26 1.63
C PRO A 89 6.38 -23.75 1.58
N GLY A 90 7.09 -24.23 2.61
CA GLY A 90 7.35 -25.66 2.77
C GLY A 90 6.04 -26.47 2.88
N PRO A 91 6.06 -27.80 2.64
CA PRO A 91 4.84 -28.62 2.62
C PRO A 91 4.00 -28.52 3.89
N GLU A 92 4.65 -28.47 5.06
CA GLU A 92 3.96 -28.35 6.35
C GLU A 92 3.29 -26.99 6.51
N LEU A 93 3.99 -25.90 6.19
CA LEU A 93 3.43 -24.55 6.22
C LEU A 93 2.27 -24.42 5.24
N ARG A 94 2.39 -25.01 4.04
CA ARG A 94 1.32 -24.99 3.04
C ARG A 94 0.04 -25.67 3.54
N ALA A 95 0.15 -26.81 4.21
CA ALA A 95 -1.00 -27.48 4.84
C ALA A 95 -1.66 -26.63 5.94
N VAL A 96 -0.90 -25.76 6.62
CA VAL A 96 -1.45 -24.80 7.61
C VAL A 96 -2.13 -23.62 6.90
N MET A 97 -1.53 -23.12 5.81
CA MET A 97 -2.09 -22.03 5.00
C MET A 97 -3.43 -22.40 4.37
N GLU A 98 -3.62 -23.65 3.93
CA GLU A 98 -4.89 -24.17 3.37
C GLU A 98 -6.05 -24.11 4.37
N ARG A 99 -5.75 -24.07 5.68
CA ARG A 99 -6.74 -23.92 6.76
C ARG A 99 -6.91 -22.46 7.20
N SER A 100 -6.29 -21.51 6.50
CA SER A 100 -6.33 -20.08 6.79
C SER A 100 -6.93 -19.30 5.63
N THR A 101 -7.44 -18.11 5.89
CA THR A 101 -7.94 -17.20 4.84
C THR A 101 -6.81 -16.49 4.10
N VAL A 102 -5.54 -16.72 4.43
CA VAL A 102 -4.41 -15.98 3.84
C VAL A 102 -4.37 -16.11 2.32
N LEU A 103 -4.77 -17.26 1.78
CA LEU A 103 -4.76 -17.57 0.35
C LEU A 103 -5.82 -16.81 -0.44
N GLU A 104 -6.88 -16.33 0.23
CA GLU A 104 -7.92 -15.50 -0.39
C GLU A 104 -7.42 -14.07 -0.62
N PHE A 105 -6.48 -13.63 0.21
CA PHE A 105 -5.95 -12.27 0.15
C PHE A 105 -4.59 -12.25 -0.54
N VAL A 106 -3.63 -13.09 -0.20
CA VAL A 106 -2.25 -12.92 -0.61
C VAL A 106 -1.85 -13.99 -1.63
N PRO A 107 -1.41 -13.62 -2.84
CA PRO A 107 -0.88 -14.58 -3.81
C PRO A 107 0.33 -15.34 -3.25
N VAL A 108 0.39 -16.65 -3.52
CA VAL A 108 1.45 -17.55 -3.04
C VAL A 108 2.09 -18.28 -4.20
N PHE A 109 3.42 -18.23 -4.28
CA PHE A 109 4.21 -18.79 -5.37
C PHE A 109 5.11 -19.93 -4.89
N PRO A 110 5.45 -20.87 -5.78
CA PRO A 110 6.32 -21.99 -5.43
C PRO A 110 7.76 -21.57 -5.15
N THR A 111 8.26 -20.50 -5.79
CA THR A 111 9.62 -19.97 -5.62
C THR A 111 9.63 -18.45 -5.52
N VAL A 112 10.69 -17.88 -4.93
CA VAL A 112 10.89 -16.42 -4.95
C VAL A 112 11.00 -15.91 -6.39
N ASP A 113 11.70 -16.64 -7.26
CA ASP A 113 11.84 -16.28 -8.67
C ASP A 113 10.50 -16.27 -9.42
N ALA A 114 9.60 -17.22 -9.13
CA ALA A 114 8.25 -17.24 -9.72
C ALA A 114 7.41 -16.06 -9.24
N ALA A 115 7.53 -15.68 -7.96
CA ALA A 115 6.87 -14.47 -7.44
C ALA A 115 7.41 -13.22 -8.13
N LEU A 116 8.74 -13.09 -8.28
CA LEU A 116 9.36 -11.96 -8.96
C LEU A 116 8.99 -11.89 -10.44
N ALA A 117 8.95 -13.02 -11.15
CA ALA A 117 8.50 -13.10 -12.54
C ALA A 117 7.05 -12.62 -12.69
N SER A 118 6.15 -13.00 -11.76
CA SER A 118 4.76 -12.53 -11.79
C SER A 118 4.61 -11.01 -11.67
N VAL A 119 5.57 -10.34 -11.01
CA VAL A 119 5.60 -8.87 -10.90
C VAL A 119 6.01 -8.24 -12.22
N LEU A 120 6.89 -8.90 -12.98
CA LEU A 120 7.32 -8.46 -14.30
C LEU A 120 6.25 -8.72 -15.37
N ASP A 121 5.51 -9.81 -15.25
CA ASP A 121 4.41 -10.18 -16.16
C ASP A 121 3.11 -9.41 -15.88
N ALA A 122 3.00 -8.79 -14.70
CA ALA A 122 1.85 -7.95 -14.36
C ALA A 122 1.74 -6.75 -15.33
N PRO A 123 0.52 -6.21 -15.54
CA PRO A 123 0.36 -5.00 -16.34
C PRO A 123 1.34 -3.91 -15.90
N PRO A 124 1.95 -3.19 -16.85
CA PRO A 124 2.88 -2.11 -16.53
C PRO A 124 2.25 -1.16 -15.52
N ARG A 125 2.98 -0.91 -14.45
CA ARG A 125 2.55 -0.07 -13.34
C ARG A 125 3.43 1.16 -13.28
N GLU A 126 2.85 2.29 -13.62
CA GLU A 126 3.50 3.59 -13.52
C GLU A 126 3.10 4.24 -12.20
N ARG A 127 4.08 4.71 -11.42
CA ARG A 127 3.81 5.28 -10.09
C ARG A 127 4.77 6.40 -9.76
N VAL A 128 4.22 7.49 -9.25
CA VAL A 128 4.99 8.58 -8.64
C VAL A 128 4.55 8.79 -7.20
N ARG A 129 5.53 9.03 -6.31
CA ARG A 129 5.30 9.45 -4.93
C ARG A 129 6.03 10.77 -4.71
N LEU A 130 5.29 11.78 -4.24
CA LEU A 130 5.83 13.10 -3.96
C LEU A 130 5.59 13.42 -2.49
N ARG A 131 6.66 13.81 -1.79
CA ARG A 131 6.57 14.46 -0.48
C ARG A 131 6.77 15.94 -0.69
N VAL A 132 5.75 16.74 -0.37
CA VAL A 132 5.75 18.18 -0.60
C VAL A 132 5.38 18.89 0.69
N PRO A 133 6.17 19.89 1.14
CA PRO A 133 5.79 20.72 2.26
C PRO A 133 4.43 21.37 2.00
N VAL A 134 3.52 21.32 2.97
CA VAL A 134 2.12 21.75 2.77
C VAL A 134 2.04 23.19 2.23
N HIS A 135 2.91 24.10 2.69
CA HIS A 135 2.95 25.49 2.23
C HIS A 135 3.31 25.67 0.74
N ARG A 136 3.83 24.63 0.07
CA ARG A 136 4.12 24.64 -1.38
C ARG A 136 2.97 24.10 -2.22
N VAL A 137 1.97 23.50 -1.59
CA VAL A 137 0.80 22.95 -2.28
C VAL A 137 -0.12 24.09 -2.69
N SER A 138 -0.37 24.20 -3.99
CA SER A 138 -1.30 25.18 -4.58
C SER A 138 -2.05 24.53 -5.76
N PRO A 139 -3.23 25.02 -6.15
CA PRO A 139 -3.94 24.50 -7.34
C PRO A 139 -3.04 24.43 -8.59
N ARG A 140 -2.23 25.47 -8.80
CA ARG A 140 -1.27 25.50 -9.91
C ARG A 140 -0.23 24.38 -9.82
N TRP A 141 0.35 24.16 -8.64
CA TRP A 141 1.31 23.08 -8.45
C TRP A 141 0.66 21.70 -8.68
N ILE A 142 -0.57 21.50 -8.22
CA ILE A 142 -1.32 20.24 -8.43
C ILE A 142 -1.53 20.02 -9.93
N ALA A 143 -2.02 21.01 -10.66
CA ALA A 143 -2.21 20.91 -12.11
C ALA A 143 -0.90 20.67 -12.88
N GLU A 144 0.20 21.33 -12.50
CA GLU A 144 1.52 21.11 -13.11
C GLU A 144 2.00 19.67 -12.91
N VAL A 145 1.93 19.16 -11.68
CA VAL A 145 2.33 17.78 -11.35
C VAL A 145 1.45 16.74 -12.05
N ILE A 146 0.13 16.87 -11.95
CA ILE A 146 -0.80 15.92 -12.55
C ILE A 146 -0.71 15.95 -14.08
N GLY A 147 -0.57 17.14 -14.68
CA GLY A 147 -0.38 17.28 -16.10
C GLY A 147 0.93 16.65 -16.59
N GLU A 148 2.03 16.82 -15.85
CA GLU A 148 3.29 16.15 -16.18
C GLU A 148 3.17 14.63 -16.09
N VAL A 149 2.56 14.11 -15.01
CA VAL A 149 2.30 12.68 -14.82
C VAL A 149 1.45 12.11 -15.96
N CYS A 150 0.32 12.75 -16.28
CA CYS A 150 -0.59 12.27 -17.33
C CYS A 150 0.07 12.30 -18.72
N ARG A 151 0.88 13.32 -19.01
CA ARG A 151 1.66 13.38 -20.26
C ARG A 151 2.71 12.28 -20.34
N ASN A 152 3.49 12.09 -19.28
CA ASN A 152 4.55 11.08 -19.24
C ASN A 152 4.01 9.66 -19.36
N TRP A 153 2.82 9.39 -18.83
CA TRP A 153 2.17 8.08 -18.89
C TRP A 153 1.23 7.91 -20.09
N GLY A 154 1.17 8.88 -21.00
CA GLY A 154 0.39 8.78 -22.24
C GLY A 154 -1.13 8.80 -22.04
N VAL A 155 -1.62 9.43 -20.97
CA VAL A 155 -3.05 9.52 -20.62
C VAL A 155 -3.56 10.97 -20.48
N PRO A 156 -3.28 11.89 -21.43
CA PRO A 156 -3.66 13.30 -21.32
C PRO A 156 -5.18 13.51 -21.23
N GLN A 157 -5.99 12.58 -21.73
CA GLN A 157 -7.45 12.66 -21.72
C GLN A 157 -8.07 12.65 -20.31
N ILE A 158 -7.36 12.16 -19.30
CA ILE A 158 -7.82 12.16 -17.90
C ILE A 158 -7.14 13.23 -17.03
N GLU A 159 -6.32 14.12 -17.61
CA GLU A 159 -5.62 15.17 -16.86
C GLU A 159 -6.58 16.06 -16.06
N GLY A 160 -7.68 16.51 -16.68
CA GLY A 160 -8.72 17.32 -16.02
C GLY A 160 -9.36 16.59 -14.82
N PRO A 161 -9.98 15.42 -15.04
CA PRO A 161 -10.51 14.57 -13.95
C PRO A 161 -9.49 14.28 -12.85
N ALA A 162 -8.24 13.93 -13.19
CA ALA A 162 -7.19 13.62 -12.24
C ALA A 162 -6.79 14.84 -11.41
N THR A 163 -6.75 16.03 -12.01
CA THR A 163 -6.45 17.28 -11.32
C THR A 163 -7.55 17.60 -10.32
N THR A 164 -8.82 17.52 -10.72
CA THR A 164 -9.96 17.72 -9.82
C THR A 164 -9.94 16.74 -8.65
N VAL A 165 -9.69 15.45 -8.91
CA VAL A 165 -9.57 14.44 -7.86
C VAL A 165 -8.43 14.79 -6.88
N ALA A 166 -7.25 15.12 -7.41
CA ALA A 166 -6.09 15.45 -6.58
C ALA A 166 -6.36 16.68 -5.71
N GLU A 167 -6.92 17.75 -6.29
CA GLU A 167 -7.31 18.97 -5.57
C GLU A 167 -8.29 18.65 -4.43
N GLN A 168 -9.38 17.95 -4.71
CA GLN A 168 -10.40 17.63 -3.70
C GLN A 168 -9.80 16.78 -2.56
N LEU A 169 -9.07 15.70 -2.87
CA LEU A 169 -8.45 14.86 -1.85
C LEU A 169 -7.41 15.62 -1.02
N ILE A 170 -6.63 16.49 -1.65
CA ILE A 170 -5.62 17.31 -0.96
C ILE A 170 -6.29 18.33 -0.05
N PHE A 171 -7.25 19.11 -0.55
CA PHE A 171 -7.93 20.13 0.26
C PHE A 171 -8.73 19.52 1.40
N GLU A 172 -9.32 18.34 1.20
CA GLU A 172 -10.00 17.62 2.26
C GLU A 172 -9.02 17.10 3.32
N ALA A 173 -7.90 16.51 2.89
CA ALA A 173 -6.80 16.14 3.78
C ALA A 173 -6.23 17.34 4.56
N LEU A 174 -6.34 18.53 3.97
CA LEU A 174 -5.92 19.82 4.53
C LEU A 174 -7.07 20.68 5.08
N ALA A 175 -8.26 20.13 5.36
CA ALA A 175 -9.37 20.91 5.93
C ALA A 175 -9.37 20.96 7.46
N GLY A 176 -8.58 20.11 8.12
CA GLY A 176 -8.44 20.07 9.59
C GLY A 176 -7.41 21.07 10.12
N ASP A 177 -7.84 22.32 10.29
CA ASP A 177 -7.20 23.47 10.98
C ASP A 177 -5.66 23.49 11.27
N ALA A 178 -4.97 24.36 10.52
CA ALA A 178 -3.92 25.34 10.87
C ALA A 178 -2.70 25.03 11.76
N SER A 179 -2.25 23.78 11.88
CA SER A 179 -0.85 23.51 12.29
C SER A 179 -0.22 22.54 11.31
N TRP A 180 -0.16 22.91 10.03
CA TRP A 180 0.28 22.05 8.94
C TRP A 180 1.70 21.53 9.17
N GLY A 181 1.83 20.25 9.52
CA GLY A 181 3.10 19.55 9.65
C GLY A 181 3.97 19.55 8.38
N ASP A 182 5.13 18.90 8.50
CA ASP A 182 6.26 19.09 7.59
C ASP A 182 6.08 18.52 6.16
N GLY A 183 4.99 17.80 5.85
CA GLY A 183 4.77 17.31 4.49
C GLY A 183 3.43 16.62 4.18
N LEU A 184 2.95 16.85 2.97
CA LEU A 184 1.90 16.10 2.28
C LEU A 184 2.55 15.05 1.38
N LEU A 185 2.04 13.82 1.44
CA LEU A 185 2.43 12.72 0.59
C LEU A 185 1.34 12.49 -0.46
N LEU A 186 1.68 12.75 -1.72
CA LEU A 186 0.84 12.46 -2.87
C LEU A 186 1.39 11.22 -3.57
N ARG A 187 0.52 10.24 -3.85
CA ARG A 187 0.80 9.15 -4.77
C ARG A 187 -0.18 9.22 -5.93
N VAL A 188 0.37 9.17 -7.13
CA VAL A 188 -0.40 8.92 -8.35
C VAL A 188 0.12 7.62 -8.92
N GLU A 189 -0.78 6.82 -9.46
CA GLU A 189 -0.46 5.51 -9.98
C GLU A 189 -1.39 5.13 -11.13
N LEU A 190 -0.85 4.55 -12.19
CA LEU A 190 -1.61 3.99 -13.29
C LEU A 190 -1.30 2.50 -13.41
N CYS A 191 -2.34 1.67 -13.33
CA CYS A 191 -2.25 0.23 -13.53
C CYS A 191 -3.51 -0.24 -14.24
N ASP A 192 -3.34 -0.97 -15.35
CA ASP A 192 -4.46 -1.56 -16.13
C ASP A 192 -5.61 -0.58 -16.45
N GLY A 193 -5.24 0.62 -16.91
CA GLY A 193 -6.21 1.67 -17.27
C GLY A 193 -6.96 2.28 -16.08
N LEU A 194 -6.52 2.03 -14.84
CA LEU A 194 -7.06 2.64 -13.64
C LEU A 194 -6.02 3.58 -13.01
N LEU A 195 -6.27 4.88 -13.05
CA LEU A 195 -5.46 5.88 -12.37
C LEU A 195 -5.95 6.01 -10.92
N THR A 196 -5.07 5.80 -9.95
CA THR A 196 -5.33 5.97 -8.52
C THR A 196 -4.59 7.19 -8.01
N VAL A 197 -5.32 8.11 -7.40
CA VAL A 197 -4.75 9.22 -6.61
C VAL A 197 -4.94 8.91 -5.14
N ALA A 198 -3.87 8.99 -4.35
CA ALA A 198 -3.92 8.80 -2.92
C ALA A 198 -3.12 9.89 -2.20
N VAL A 199 -3.69 10.42 -1.14
CA VAL A 199 -3.13 11.53 -0.35
C VAL A 199 -3.06 11.11 1.11
N ARG A 200 -1.92 11.38 1.73
CA ARG A 200 -1.69 11.20 3.16
C ARG A 200 -0.93 12.41 3.68
N VAL A 201 -1.35 12.98 4.81
CA VAL A 201 -0.56 14.00 5.50
C VAL A 201 0.41 13.31 6.46
N ASP A 202 1.65 13.78 6.51
CA ASP A 202 2.68 13.28 7.42
C ASP A 202 2.68 14.05 8.75
N ASP A 203 1.50 14.19 9.35
CA ASP A 203 1.33 14.85 10.64
C ASP A 203 0.54 13.94 11.61
N PRO A 204 1.13 13.55 12.76
CA PRO A 204 0.48 12.69 13.75
C PRO A 204 -0.62 13.39 14.57
N PHE A 205 -0.78 14.71 14.46
CA PHE A 205 -1.72 15.49 15.27
C PHE A 205 -3.00 15.90 14.53
N LEU A 206 -3.11 15.60 13.23
CA LEU A 206 -4.33 15.91 12.50
C LEU A 206 -5.50 15.04 12.99
N PRO A 207 -6.68 15.64 13.20
CA PRO A 207 -7.86 14.89 13.61
C PRO A 207 -8.16 13.80 12.57
N GLN A 208 -8.74 12.69 13.05
CA GLN A 208 -9.34 11.70 12.14
C GLN A 208 -10.24 12.45 11.17
N LEU A 209 -10.01 12.28 9.85
CA LEU A 209 -10.83 12.87 8.80
C LEU A 209 -12.31 12.66 9.17
N GLY A 210 -12.93 13.75 9.60
CA GLY A 210 -14.26 13.80 10.16
C GLY A 210 -15.15 14.60 9.22
N GLY A 211 -16.34 14.07 8.95
CA GLY A 211 -17.29 14.65 8.01
C GLY A 211 -17.26 13.89 6.70
N GLY A 212 -18.28 13.03 6.50
CA GLY A 212 -18.54 12.48 5.18
C GLY A 212 -18.64 13.60 4.16
N PHE A 213 -18.14 13.32 2.95
CA PHE A 213 -18.20 14.15 1.75
C PHE A 213 -19.46 15.03 1.61
N ASP A 214 -19.50 16.19 2.26
CA ASP A 214 -20.47 17.25 1.91
C ASP A 214 -20.02 17.98 0.63
N ARG A 215 -18.84 17.63 0.09
CA ARG A 215 -18.29 18.05 -1.22
C ARG A 215 -18.22 16.90 -2.24
N GLY A 216 -19.00 15.84 -2.04
CA GLY A 216 -18.93 14.61 -2.85
C GLY A 216 -19.42 14.70 -4.29
N ARG A 217 -20.06 15.80 -4.72
CA ARG A 217 -20.67 15.88 -6.07
C ARG A 217 -19.65 15.94 -7.19
N GLU A 218 -18.60 16.75 -7.04
CA GLU A 218 -17.56 16.87 -8.06
C GLU A 218 -16.71 15.61 -8.10
N LEU A 219 -16.32 15.08 -6.94
CA LEU A 219 -15.56 13.83 -6.87
C LEU A 219 -16.36 12.63 -7.41
N ALA A 220 -17.65 12.51 -7.06
CA ALA A 220 -18.51 11.43 -7.58
C ALA A 220 -18.79 11.56 -9.10
N ALA A 221 -18.64 12.75 -9.68
CA ALA A 221 -18.80 12.94 -11.12
C ALA A 221 -17.59 12.43 -11.92
N VAL A 222 -16.40 12.37 -11.33
CA VAL A 222 -15.14 12.03 -12.02
C VAL A 222 -14.50 10.74 -11.52
N ALA A 223 -14.69 10.38 -10.26
CA ALA A 223 -14.10 9.20 -9.66
C ALA A 223 -14.96 7.96 -9.90
N HIS A 224 -14.31 6.86 -10.29
CA HIS A 224 -14.93 5.55 -10.38
C HIS A 224 -15.24 4.98 -8.99
N THR A 225 -14.32 5.11 -8.05
CA THR A 225 -14.52 4.80 -6.63
C THR A 225 -13.56 5.65 -5.79
N TRP A 226 -13.94 5.95 -4.56
CA TRP A 226 -13.17 6.78 -3.65
C TRP A 226 -13.47 6.39 -2.20
N GLY A 227 -12.60 6.79 -1.29
CA GLY A 227 -12.83 6.58 0.12
C GLY A 227 -11.61 6.82 0.98
N TYR A 228 -11.69 6.26 2.18
CA TYR A 228 -10.67 6.35 3.21
C TYR A 228 -10.19 4.97 3.60
N THR A 229 -8.88 4.84 3.81
CA THR A 229 -8.31 3.62 4.38
C THR A 229 -7.52 3.97 5.63
N PRO A 230 -7.86 3.39 6.79
CA PRO A 230 -7.05 3.54 7.99
C PRO A 230 -5.70 2.86 7.78
N THR A 231 -4.64 3.49 8.26
CA THR A 231 -3.29 2.93 8.29
C THR A 231 -2.98 2.42 9.70
N GLY A 232 -2.05 1.46 9.80
CA GLY A 232 -1.72 0.79 11.06
C GLY A 232 -1.18 1.70 12.17
N ASP A 233 -0.77 2.92 11.82
CA ASP A 233 -0.32 4.00 12.71
C ASP A 233 -1.47 4.91 13.18
N GLY A 234 -2.74 4.51 12.96
CA GLY A 234 -3.92 5.28 13.35
C GLY A 234 -4.27 6.44 12.41
N ARG A 235 -3.49 6.63 11.34
CA ARG A 235 -3.73 7.66 10.32
C ARG A 235 -4.70 7.16 9.25
N ARG A 236 -5.03 8.02 8.29
CA ARG A 236 -5.91 7.69 7.16
C ARG A 236 -5.30 8.15 5.85
N VAL A 237 -5.60 7.42 4.79
CA VAL A 237 -5.26 7.78 3.42
C VAL A 237 -6.57 8.08 2.70
N ALA A 238 -6.68 9.28 2.13
CA ALA A 238 -7.74 9.64 1.22
C ALA A 238 -7.35 9.13 -0.18
N TRP A 239 -8.26 8.45 -0.88
CA TRP A 239 -7.95 7.93 -2.21
C TRP A 239 -9.16 7.96 -3.13
N ALA A 240 -8.89 8.03 -4.42
CA ALA A 240 -9.89 7.90 -5.47
C ALA A 240 -9.26 7.28 -6.73
N THR A 241 -10.10 6.66 -7.55
CA THR A 241 -9.69 6.03 -8.81
C THR A 241 -10.46 6.60 -9.99
N ILE A 242 -9.83 6.63 -11.16
CA ILE A 242 -10.36 7.16 -12.42
C ILE A 242 -10.03 6.15 -13.51
N ARG A 243 -10.97 5.82 -14.38
CA ARG A 243 -10.71 4.97 -15.54
C ARG A 243 -10.16 5.81 -16.69
N THR A 244 -9.09 5.34 -17.34
CA THR A 244 -8.47 6.01 -18.50
C THR A 244 -9.30 5.89 -19.77
N SER A 245 -10.24 4.94 -19.79
CA SER A 245 -11.24 4.73 -20.84
C SER A 245 -12.64 4.75 -20.23
N SER A 246 -13.54 5.53 -20.81
CA SER A 246 -14.97 5.48 -20.53
C SER A 246 -15.53 4.16 -21.06
N GLY A 247 -15.53 3.13 -20.22
CA GLY A 247 -16.24 1.86 -20.46
C GLY A 247 -17.50 1.82 -19.63
#